data_AF-A0A4Q5VG31-F1
#
_entry.id   AF-A0A4Q5VG31-F1
#
_cell.length_a   1.000
_cell.length_b   1.000
_cell.length_c   1.000
_cell.angle_alpha   90.00
_cell.angle_beta   90.00
_cell.angle_gamma   90.00
#
_symmetry.space_group_name_H-M   'P 1'
#
loop_
_entity.id
_entity.type
_entity.pdbx_description
1 polymer ?
#
loop_
_entity_poly.entity_id
_entity_poly.type
_entity_poly.pdbx_seq_one_letter_code
_entity_poly.pdbx_strand_id
1 'polypeptide(L)'
;MQNQLIRSANTTMTIHAQKNDVWSKVGFYEHVKKTPNWLLKLSLPTPQQVEGQYSKVGDICRCKYSDGGYLTKRITNIVSGNRIEFEIIEQSIRFQHTIKLLGGYIEVCDMDGENSVVKMVTYYENRIFPQNISSVFINQVIKTMHKFVIQDMQSHFANQTLSVIEAV
;
A
#
# COMPACT_ATOMS: atom_id res chain seq x y z
N MET A 1 19.38 25.16 5.18
CA MET A 1 18.77 24.01 4.48
C MET A 1 18.91 22.78 5.37
N GLN A 2 17.84 22.32 6.01
CA GLN A 2 17.90 21.07 6.79
C GLN A 2 18.05 19.91 5.81
N ASN A 3 19.09 19.09 6.01
CA ASN A 3 19.31 17.85 5.27
C ASN A 3 18.13 16.90 5.57
N GLN A 4 17.10 16.91 4.73
CA GLN A 4 15.91 16.09 4.94
C GLN A 4 16.27 14.63 4.63
N LEU A 5 16.38 13.82 5.68
CA LEU A 5 16.79 12.42 5.56
C LEU A 5 15.60 11.60 5.06
N ILE A 6 15.65 11.21 3.79
CA ILE A 6 14.67 10.30 3.18
C ILE A 6 14.79 8.95 3.88
N ARG A 7 13.66 8.43 4.35
CA ARG A 7 13.54 7.12 4.99
C ARG A 7 12.60 6.24 4.18
N SER A 8 12.71 4.93 4.39
CA SER A 8 11.83 3.95 3.77
C SER A 8 11.25 3.00 4.80
N ALA A 9 9.97 2.70 4.70
CA ALA A 9 9.34 1.59 5.39
C ALA A 9 9.07 0.48 4.37
N ASN A 10 9.41 -0.76 4.72
CA ASN A 10 9.27 -1.93 3.86
C ASN A 10 8.48 -3.04 4.57
N THR A 11 7.72 -3.81 3.81
CA THR A 11 6.96 -4.96 4.30
C THR A 11 6.98 -6.04 3.25
N THR A 12 7.26 -7.27 3.67
CA THR A 12 7.26 -8.45 2.82
C THR A 12 6.36 -9.50 3.45
N MET A 13 5.49 -10.12 2.67
CA MET A 13 4.63 -11.20 3.12
C MET A 13 4.44 -12.23 1.99
N THR A 14 4.26 -13.48 2.36
CA THR A 14 3.94 -14.56 1.43
C THR A 14 2.42 -14.69 1.28
N ILE A 15 1.96 -14.85 0.05
CA ILE A 15 0.59 -15.22 -0.31
C ILE A 15 0.63 -16.61 -0.93
N HIS A 16 -0.25 -17.50 -0.46
CA HIS A 16 -0.44 -18.82 -1.05
C HIS A 16 -1.34 -18.73 -2.29
N ALA A 17 -0.75 -18.27 -3.39
CA ALA A 17 -1.33 -18.21 -4.72
C ALA A 17 -0.19 -17.96 -5.73
N GLN A 18 -0.44 -18.34 -6.99
CA GLN A 18 0.54 -18.15 -8.06
C GLN A 18 0.78 -16.67 -8.35
N LYS A 19 1.99 -16.35 -8.81
CA LYS A 19 2.42 -14.98 -9.06
C LYS A 19 1.48 -14.21 -9.98
N ASN A 20 0.99 -14.83 -11.05
CA ASN A 20 0.09 -14.19 -12.01
C ASN A 20 -1.26 -13.85 -11.39
N ASP A 21 -1.78 -14.73 -10.53
CA ASP A 21 -3.03 -14.50 -9.81
C ASP A 21 -2.87 -13.36 -8.82
N VAL A 22 -1.80 -13.38 -8.02
CA VAL A 22 -1.46 -12.30 -7.09
C VAL A 22 -1.27 -10.98 -7.83
N TRP A 23 -0.55 -10.99 -8.95
CA TRP A 23 -0.35 -9.82 -9.81
C TRP A 23 -1.66 -9.25 -10.34
N SER A 24 -2.61 -10.10 -10.75
CA SER A 24 -3.95 -9.65 -11.18
C SER A 24 -4.74 -8.90 -10.09
N LYS A 25 -4.35 -9.11 -8.82
CA LYS A 25 -4.91 -8.43 -7.64
C LYS A 25 -4.01 -7.32 -7.12
N VAL A 26 -2.84 -7.08 -7.73
CA VAL A 26 -2.01 -5.93 -7.39
C VAL A 26 -2.78 -4.67 -7.79
N GLY A 27 -3.31 -4.02 -6.77
CA GLY A 27 -3.85 -2.68 -6.82
C GLY A 27 -3.35 -1.92 -5.60
N PHE A 28 -3.59 -0.62 -5.58
CA PHE A 28 -3.33 0.15 -4.38
C PHE A 28 -4.33 -0.19 -3.26
N TYR A 29 -3.98 0.16 -2.01
CA TYR A 29 -4.76 0.00 -0.76
C TYR A 29 -6.25 0.30 -0.86
N GLU A 30 -6.65 1.02 -1.89
CA GLU A 30 -7.97 1.60 -2.02
C GLU A 30 -8.96 0.71 -2.81
N HIS A 31 -8.53 -0.40 -3.41
CA HIS A 31 -9.43 -1.45 -3.92
C HIS A 31 -9.88 -2.44 -2.85
N VAL A 32 -9.36 -2.27 -1.63
CA VAL A 32 -9.61 -3.14 -0.48
C VAL A 32 -11.02 -2.90 0.05
N LYS A 33 -11.87 -3.93 0.02
CA LYS A 33 -13.25 -3.88 0.55
C LYS A 33 -13.32 -4.10 2.07
N LYS A 34 -12.20 -4.39 2.72
CA LYS A 34 -12.14 -4.67 4.15
C LYS A 34 -12.15 -3.39 5.00
N THR A 35 -12.68 -3.52 6.22
CA THR A 35 -12.61 -2.46 7.23
C THR A 35 -11.21 -2.40 7.87
N PRO A 36 -10.56 -1.23 7.95
CA PRO A 36 -9.22 -1.08 8.54
C PRO A 36 -9.16 -1.52 10.00
N ASN A 37 -7.99 -2.03 10.40
CA ASN A 37 -7.71 -2.38 11.80
C ASN A 37 -7.61 -1.12 12.69
N TRP A 38 -7.68 -1.29 14.00
CA TRP A 38 -7.73 -0.19 14.97
C TRP A 38 -6.52 0.77 14.91
N LEU A 39 -5.32 0.24 14.67
CA LEU A 39 -4.10 1.04 14.56
C LEU A 39 -4.12 1.90 13.30
N LEU A 40 -4.66 1.37 12.20
CA LEU A 40 -4.95 2.15 11.00
C LEU A 40 -6.02 3.18 11.29
N LYS A 41 -7.17 2.83 11.87
CA LYS A 41 -8.20 3.82 12.25
C LYS A 41 -7.67 5.00 13.09
N LEU A 42 -6.63 4.78 13.89
CA LEU A 42 -5.98 5.82 14.70
C LEU A 42 -4.98 6.69 13.91
N SER A 43 -4.40 6.17 12.82
CA SER A 43 -3.27 6.78 12.10
C SER A 43 -3.57 7.18 10.64
N LEU A 44 -4.50 6.48 9.99
CA LEU A 44 -5.04 6.73 8.66
C LEU A 44 -6.56 6.51 8.70
N PRO A 45 -7.37 7.53 8.39
CA PRO A 45 -8.82 7.40 8.39
C PRO A 45 -9.26 6.37 7.35
N THR A 46 -10.47 5.82 7.49
CA THR A 46 -10.95 4.76 6.60
C THR A 46 -11.00 5.28 5.16
N PRO A 47 -10.45 4.53 4.18
CA PRO A 47 -10.60 4.91 2.78
C PRO A 47 -12.09 4.89 2.43
N GLN A 48 -12.60 6.02 1.92
CA GLN A 48 -14.01 6.17 1.56
C GLN A 48 -14.23 6.10 0.06
N GLN A 49 -13.29 6.60 -0.72
CA GLN A 49 -13.47 6.74 -2.15
C GLN A 49 -12.13 6.71 -2.87
N VAL A 50 -12.15 6.10 -4.05
CA VAL A 50 -11.04 6.09 -5.01
C VAL A 50 -11.53 6.74 -6.29
N GLU A 51 -10.78 7.71 -6.78
CA GLU A 51 -11.05 8.37 -8.06
C GLU A 51 -9.81 8.24 -8.95
N GLY A 52 -10.00 7.89 -10.22
CA GLY A 52 -8.92 7.86 -11.21
C GLY A 52 -8.60 6.48 -11.79
N GLN A 53 -7.42 6.35 -12.40
CA GLN A 53 -6.94 5.15 -13.08
C GLN A 53 -5.62 4.67 -12.46
N TYR A 54 -5.24 3.42 -12.70
CA TYR A 54 -4.01 2.83 -12.14
C TYR A 54 -3.40 1.71 -13.00
N SER A 55 -3.68 1.73 -14.30
CA SER A 55 -3.31 0.66 -15.24
C SER A 55 -2.08 0.97 -16.09
N LYS A 56 -1.71 2.24 -16.22
CA LYS A 56 -0.63 2.71 -17.09
C LYS A 56 0.25 3.72 -16.37
N VAL A 57 1.48 3.86 -16.85
CA VAL A 57 2.38 4.92 -16.41
C VAL A 57 1.74 6.28 -16.70
N GLY A 58 1.81 7.18 -15.73
CA GLY A 58 1.15 8.49 -15.77
C GLY A 58 -0.27 8.50 -15.21
N ASP A 59 -0.91 7.34 -15.03
CA ASP A 59 -2.24 7.29 -14.40
C ASP A 59 -2.18 7.86 -12.99
N ILE A 60 -3.22 8.60 -12.64
CA ILE A 60 -3.37 9.25 -11.35
C ILE A 60 -4.55 8.64 -10.61
N CYS A 61 -4.33 8.33 -9.34
CA CYS A 61 -5.34 7.82 -8.43
C CYS A 61 -5.38 8.69 -7.18
N ARG A 62 -6.57 9.19 -6.83
CA ARG A 62 -6.82 9.95 -5.61
C ARG A 62 -7.63 9.12 -4.63
N CYS A 63 -7.13 9.06 -3.41
CA CYS A 63 -7.64 8.28 -2.31
C CYS A 63 -8.19 9.24 -1.26
N LYS A 64 -9.49 9.22 -1.00
CA LYS A 64 -10.13 10.07 0.02
C LYS A 64 -10.37 9.28 1.30
N TYR A 65 -10.16 9.93 2.43
CA TYR A 65 -10.30 9.35 3.76
C TYR A 65 -11.45 9.98 4.54
N SER A 66 -11.96 9.26 5.53
CA SER A 66 -13.13 9.67 6.32
C SER A 66 -12.99 10.95 7.14
N ASP A 67 -11.77 11.46 7.34
CA ASP A 67 -11.53 12.76 7.97
C ASP A 67 -11.54 13.94 6.97
N GLY A 68 -11.86 13.67 5.70
CA GLY A 68 -11.81 14.63 4.61
C GLY A 68 -10.44 14.77 3.95
N GLY A 69 -9.42 14.06 4.45
CA GLY A 69 -8.09 14.03 3.87
C GLY A 69 -7.99 13.22 2.58
N TYR A 70 -6.90 13.39 1.84
CA TYR A 70 -6.61 12.62 0.64
C TYR A 70 -5.12 12.41 0.37
N LEU A 71 -4.82 11.36 -0.41
CA LEU A 71 -3.52 11.14 -1.05
C LEU A 71 -3.74 10.98 -2.56
N THR A 72 -2.98 11.72 -3.35
CA THR A 72 -2.97 11.57 -4.81
C THR A 72 -1.66 10.89 -5.23
N LYS A 73 -1.76 9.73 -5.87
CA LYS A 73 -0.66 8.93 -6.37
C LYS A 73 -0.59 9.04 -7.89
N ARG A 74 0.62 9.06 -8.45
CA ARG A 74 0.85 8.89 -9.89
C ARG A 74 1.72 7.66 -10.13
N ILE A 75 1.35 6.82 -11.07
CA ILE A 75 2.19 5.69 -11.49
C ILE A 75 3.38 6.21 -12.27
N THR A 76 4.59 5.87 -11.83
CA THR A 76 5.84 6.28 -12.49
C THR A 76 6.44 5.18 -13.33
N ASN A 77 6.19 3.91 -12.99
CA ASN A 77 6.71 2.76 -13.72
C ASN A 77 5.85 1.51 -13.51
N ILE A 78 5.77 0.66 -14.53
CA ILE A 78 5.14 -0.66 -14.46
C ILE A 78 6.06 -1.67 -15.16
N VAL A 79 6.54 -2.66 -14.41
CA VAL A 79 7.13 -3.89 -14.95
C VAL A 79 6.03 -4.95 -14.95
N SER A 80 5.50 -5.25 -16.13
CA SER A 80 4.37 -6.17 -16.30
C SER A 80 4.62 -7.50 -15.59
N GLY A 81 3.63 -7.95 -14.82
CA GLY A 81 3.72 -9.19 -14.06
C GLY A 81 4.65 -9.13 -12.86
N ASN A 82 5.19 -7.98 -12.46
CA ASN A 82 6.25 -7.93 -11.46
C ASN A 82 6.09 -6.75 -10.50
N ARG A 83 6.09 -5.51 -11.00
CA ARG A 83 6.25 -4.33 -10.15
C ARG A 83 5.49 -3.12 -10.65
N ILE A 84 4.93 -2.37 -9.71
CA ILE A 84 4.33 -1.05 -9.94
C ILE A 84 4.99 -0.04 -9.02
N GLU A 85 5.44 1.07 -9.59
CA GLU A 85 6.06 2.18 -8.86
C GLU A 85 5.16 3.42 -8.95
N PHE A 86 5.18 4.21 -7.89
CA PHE A 86 4.37 5.41 -7.80
C PHE A 86 5.06 6.51 -7.01
N GLU A 87 4.66 7.75 -7.31
CA GLU A 87 4.98 8.92 -6.51
C GLU A 87 3.71 9.49 -5.85
N ILE A 88 3.89 10.19 -4.74
CA ILE A 88 2.82 10.99 -4.13
C ILE A 88 2.92 12.40 -4.67
N ILE A 89 1.95 12.79 -5.50
CA ILE A 89 1.92 14.12 -6.12
C ILE A 89 1.16 15.15 -5.30
N GLU A 90 0.23 14.69 -4.46
CA GLU A 90 -0.48 15.55 -3.51
C GLU A 90 -0.79 14.78 -2.23
N GLN A 91 -0.72 15.48 -1.10
CA GLN A 91 -1.01 14.93 0.21
C GLN A 91 -1.77 15.96 1.04
N SER A 92 -2.96 15.56 1.50
CA SER A 92 -3.77 16.30 2.46
C SER A 92 -4.24 15.37 3.55
N ILE A 93 -3.37 15.01 4.50
CA ILE A 93 -3.72 14.12 5.62
C ILE A 93 -3.35 14.80 6.94
N ARG A 94 -3.88 14.34 8.06
CA ARG A 94 -3.64 14.89 9.41
C ARG A 94 -2.17 15.20 9.73
N PHE A 95 -1.23 14.45 9.15
CA PHE A 95 0.21 14.57 9.37
C PHE A 95 0.98 15.23 8.20
N GLN A 96 0.32 15.91 7.26
CA GLN A 96 0.96 16.49 6.06
C GLN A 96 2.12 17.45 6.36
N HIS A 97 2.07 18.17 7.47
CA HIS A 97 3.10 19.12 7.85
C HIS A 97 4.30 18.45 8.54
N THR A 98 4.12 17.22 9.03
CA THR A 98 5.09 16.50 9.85
C THR A 98 5.70 15.29 9.15
N ILE A 99 4.99 14.71 8.17
CA ILE A 99 5.42 13.58 7.36
C ILE A 99 5.06 13.89 5.91
N LYS A 100 6.06 13.89 5.04
CA LYS A 100 5.81 13.96 3.58
C LYS A 100 6.07 12.59 2.99
N LEU A 101 5.03 11.97 2.45
CA LEU A 101 5.17 10.75 1.66
C LEU A 101 5.71 11.14 0.28
N LEU A 102 6.64 10.34 -0.25
CA LEU A 102 7.30 10.61 -1.53
C LEU A 102 6.81 9.68 -2.63
N GLY A 103 6.48 8.43 -2.27
CA GLY A 103 6.14 7.40 -3.24
C GLY A 103 6.53 6.03 -2.72
N GLY A 104 6.62 5.07 -3.62
CA GLY A 104 6.89 3.70 -3.26
C GLY A 104 6.75 2.74 -4.42
N TYR A 105 6.76 1.46 -4.09
CA TYR A 105 6.48 0.41 -5.06
C TYR A 105 5.84 -0.80 -4.41
N ILE A 106 5.13 -1.57 -5.22
CA ILE A 106 4.62 -2.91 -4.91
C ILE A 106 5.26 -3.87 -5.90
N GLU A 107 5.83 -4.97 -5.40
CA GLU A 107 6.56 -5.96 -6.16
C GLU A 107 6.05 -7.36 -5.80
N VAL A 108 5.86 -8.22 -6.81
CA VAL A 108 5.39 -9.59 -6.66
C VAL A 108 6.40 -10.53 -7.31
N CYS A 109 6.97 -11.40 -6.49
CA CYS A 109 7.92 -12.42 -6.91
C CYS A 109 7.30 -13.81 -6.75
N ASP A 110 7.64 -14.71 -7.66
CA ASP A 110 7.34 -16.13 -7.51
C ASP A 110 8.30 -16.72 -6.48
N MET A 111 7.81 -17.60 -5.61
CA MET A 111 8.63 -18.28 -4.61
C MET A 111 8.97 -19.71 -5.04
N ASP A 112 7.95 -20.46 -5.48
CA ASP A 112 8.05 -21.89 -5.78
C ASP A 112 6.97 -22.40 -6.76
N GLY A 113 6.30 -21.50 -7.50
CA GLY A 113 5.21 -21.83 -8.42
C GLY A 113 3.82 -21.99 -7.80
N GLU A 114 3.71 -22.08 -6.47
CA GLU A 114 2.43 -22.10 -5.73
C GLU A 114 2.29 -20.89 -4.81
N ASN A 115 3.41 -20.38 -4.31
CA ASN A 115 3.49 -19.24 -3.40
C ASN A 115 4.11 -18.03 -4.09
N SER A 116 3.64 -16.87 -3.67
CA SER A 116 4.18 -15.57 -4.12
C SER A 116 4.63 -14.73 -2.94
N VAL A 117 5.68 -13.95 -3.14
CA VAL A 117 6.13 -12.93 -2.19
C VAL A 117 5.65 -11.57 -2.67
N VAL A 118 4.90 -10.87 -1.83
CA VAL A 118 4.54 -9.47 -2.04
C VAL A 118 5.41 -8.58 -1.17
N LYS A 119 6.10 -7.63 -1.81
CA LYS A 119 6.92 -6.60 -1.16
C LYS A 119 6.33 -5.24 -1.43
N MET A 120 6.12 -4.46 -0.37
CA MET A 120 5.70 -3.06 -0.44
C MET A 120 6.76 -2.17 0.21
N VAL A 121 7.10 -1.09 -0.48
CA VAL A 121 8.03 -0.06 0.03
C VAL A 121 7.36 1.29 -0.11
N THR A 122 7.47 2.11 0.93
CA THR A 122 7.04 3.52 0.91
C THR A 122 8.19 4.39 1.41
N TYR A 123 8.52 5.42 0.63
CA TYR A 123 9.51 6.45 0.93
C TYR A 123 8.84 7.66 1.58
N TYR A 124 9.47 8.23 2.60
CA TYR A 124 8.95 9.38 3.32
C TYR A 124 10.06 10.28 3.88
N GLU A 125 9.76 11.56 4.00
CA GLU A 125 10.53 12.52 4.80
C GLU A 125 9.91 12.63 6.19
N ASN A 126 10.73 12.45 7.22
CA ASN A 126 10.32 12.69 8.60
C ASN A 126 10.71 14.11 9.03
N ARG A 127 9.71 14.94 9.34
CA ARG A 127 9.90 16.33 9.80
C ARG A 127 9.62 16.49 11.30
N ILE A 128 9.31 15.40 12.00
CA ILE A 128 9.04 15.39 13.45
C ILE A 128 10.35 15.29 14.22
N PHE A 129 10.52 16.17 15.22
CA PHE A 129 11.59 16.09 16.19
C PHE A 129 11.06 15.54 17.53
N PRO A 130 11.77 14.64 18.23
CA PRO A 130 13.02 13.98 17.83
C PRO A 130 12.81 12.88 16.77
N GLN A 131 13.73 12.79 15.80
CA GLN A 131 13.56 11.94 14.61
C GLN A 131 13.58 10.43 14.89
N ASN A 132 14.31 9.95 15.90
CA ASN A 132 14.43 8.51 16.14
C ASN A 132 13.11 7.90 16.60
N ILE A 133 12.45 8.51 17.59
CA ILE A 133 11.18 8.03 18.14
C ILE A 133 10.08 8.13 17.09
N SER A 134 9.98 9.28 16.42
CA SER A 134 8.99 9.49 15.36
C SER A 134 9.20 8.54 14.18
N SER A 135 10.44 8.24 13.79
CA SER A 135 10.70 7.28 12.69
C SER A 135 10.21 5.88 13.02
N VAL A 136 10.34 5.42 14.27
CA VAL A 136 9.80 4.12 14.70
C VAL A 136 8.28 4.10 14.57
N PHE A 137 7.61 5.15 15.07
CA PHE A 137 6.16 5.27 14.97
C PHE A 137 5.68 5.33 13.51
N ILE A 138 6.27 6.19 12.68
CA ILE A 138 5.93 6.36 11.26
C ILE A 138 6.13 5.03 10.51
N ASN A 139 7.27 4.37 10.73
CA ASN A 139 7.56 3.08 10.13
C ASN A 139 6.52 2.03 10.52
N GLN A 140 6.09 2.00 11.79
CA GLN A 140 5.07 1.07 12.25
C GLN A 140 3.70 1.33 11.61
N VAL A 141 3.30 2.59 11.49
CA VAL A 141 2.05 2.99 10.83
C VAL A 141 2.06 2.54 9.36
N ILE A 142 3.14 2.87 8.63
CA ILE A 142 3.26 2.49 7.21
C ILE A 142 3.27 0.97 7.03
N LYS A 143 4.04 0.23 7.87
CA LYS A 143 4.05 -1.24 7.83
C LYS A 143 2.67 -1.83 8.11
N THR A 144 1.90 -1.22 9.01
CA THR A 144 0.53 -1.68 9.28
C THR A 144 -0.38 -1.46 8.07
N MET A 145 -0.21 -0.33 7.37
CA MET A 145 -0.92 -0.07 6.12
C MET A 145 -0.55 -1.11 5.06
N HIS A 146 0.75 -1.38 4.84
CA HIS A 146 1.20 -2.41 3.91
C HIS A 146 0.60 -3.77 4.23
N LYS A 147 0.68 -4.20 5.50
CA LYS A 147 0.11 -5.50 5.93
C LYS A 147 -1.38 -5.58 5.62
N PHE A 148 -2.11 -4.50 5.84
CA PHE A 148 -3.53 -4.46 5.56
C PHE A 148 -3.84 -4.63 4.06
N VAL A 149 -3.08 -3.97 3.17
CA VAL A 149 -3.20 -4.19 1.72
C VAL A 149 -2.94 -5.66 1.38
N ILE A 150 -1.82 -6.19 1.86
CA ILE A 150 -1.40 -7.54 1.49
C ILE A 150 -2.38 -8.59 2.02
N GLN A 151 -2.94 -8.39 3.22
CA GLN A 151 -3.97 -9.26 3.80
C GLN A 151 -5.30 -9.19 3.05
N ASP A 152 -5.64 -8.06 2.44
CA ASP A 152 -6.80 -7.99 1.56
C ASP A 152 -6.56 -8.76 0.27
N MET A 153 -5.41 -8.56 -0.38
CA MET A 153 -4.98 -9.35 -1.54
C MET A 153 -5.08 -10.86 -1.25
N GLN A 154 -4.57 -11.30 -0.10
CA GLN A 154 -4.61 -12.71 0.30
C GLN A 154 -6.05 -13.25 0.45
N SER A 155 -6.99 -12.45 0.94
CA SER A 155 -8.37 -12.94 1.14
C SER A 155 -9.15 -13.16 -0.14
N HIS A 156 -8.74 -12.55 -1.24
CA HIS A 156 -9.33 -12.86 -2.55
C HIS A 156 -9.11 -14.32 -2.96
N PHE A 157 -8.07 -14.97 -2.43
CA PHE A 157 -7.74 -16.37 -2.72
C PHE A 157 -8.32 -17.33 -1.67
N ALA A 158 -8.39 -16.92 -0.40
CA ALA A 158 -8.99 -17.75 0.66
C ALA A 158 -10.49 -18.04 0.42
N ASN A 159 -11.23 -17.11 -0.20
CA ASN A 159 -12.64 -17.30 -0.52
C ASN A 159 -12.87 -18.18 -1.77
N GLN A 160 -11.88 -18.35 -2.63
CA GLN A 160 -11.99 -19.22 -3.82
C GLN A 160 -11.91 -20.70 -3.45
N THR A 161 -11.18 -21.04 -2.38
CA THR A 161 -11.05 -22.43 -1.90
C THR A 161 -12.37 -22.97 -1.34
N LEU A 162 -13.23 -22.12 -0.76
CA LEU A 162 -14.53 -22.52 -0.21
C LEU A 162 -15.61 -22.70 -1.30
N SER A 163 -15.60 -21.90 -2.37
CA SER A 163 -16.59 -22.02 -3.46
C SER A 163 -16.43 -23.28 -4.32
N VAL A 164 -15.24 -23.91 -4.30
CA VAL A 164 -15.01 -25.16 -5.05
C VAL A 164 -15.57 -26.37 -4.30
N ILE A 165 -15.73 -26.29 -2.98
CA ILE A 165 -16.19 -27.41 -2.14
C ILE A 165 -17.73 -27.51 -2.12
N GLU A 166 -18.45 -26.40 -2.30
CA GLU A 166 -19.93 -26.40 -2.35
C GLU A 166 -20.53 -26.79 -3.73
N ALA A 167 -19.67 -27.09 -4.72
CA ALA A 167 -20.08 -27.46 -6.08
C ALA A 167 -19.84 -28.95 -6.42
N VAL A 168 -19.60 -29.80 -5.42
CA VAL A 168 -19.42 -31.26 -5.57
C VAL A 168 -20.59 -32.03 -4.97
#